data_AF-A0AA37LH33-F1
#
_entry.id   AF-A0AA37LH33-F1
#
_cell.length_a   1.000
_cell.length_b   1.000
_cell.length_c   1.000
_cell.angle_alpha   90.00
_cell.angle_beta   90.00
_cell.angle_gamma   90.00
#
_symmetry.space_group_name_H-M   'P 1'
#
loop_
_entity.id
_entity.type
_entity.pdbx_description
1 polymer ?
#
loop_
_entity_poly.entity_id
_entity_poly.type
_entity_poly.pdbx_seq_one_letter_code
_entity_poly.pdbx_strand_id
1 'polypeptide(L)'
;MSCELTTWPTQEAPQYHAISYTWGDVSATRCIIINGQQASIGENCFYALTQAYSSRLDDEDECHFWVDSICMNQQDVEKNHQVRKMGNIY
;
A
#
# COMPACT_ATOMS: atom_id res chain seq x y z
N MET A 1 12.75 -1.31 -5.25
CA MET A 1 12.14 -1.38 -3.92
C MET A 1 11.08 -2.47 -3.98
N SER A 2 11.27 -3.54 -3.22
CA SER A 2 10.34 -4.66 -3.10
C SER A 2 9.81 -4.68 -1.68
N CYS A 3 8.50 -4.75 -1.49
CA CYS A 3 7.87 -4.85 -0.19
C CYS A 3 6.89 -6.02 -0.17
N GLU A 4 6.65 -6.57 1.01
CA GLU A 4 5.61 -7.55 1.25
C GLU A 4 4.39 -6.84 1.85
N LEU A 5 3.21 -7.15 1.32
CA LEU A 5 1.94 -6.62 1.79
C LEU A 5 1.20 -7.75 2.48
N THR A 6 1.04 -7.61 3.80
CA THR A 6 0.34 -8.56 4.66
C THR A 6 -0.96 -7.94 5.16
N THR A 7 -2.04 -8.71 5.13
CA THR A 7 -3.37 -8.33 5.64
C THR A 7 -3.60 -8.97 6.99
N TRP A 8 -4.01 -8.15 7.96
CA TRP A 8 -4.31 -8.58 9.31
C TRP A 8 -5.72 -8.13 9.69
N PRO A 9 -6.50 -8.96 10.43
CA PRO A 9 -7.74 -8.49 11.02
C PRO A 9 -7.41 -7.41 12.06
N THR A 10 -8.28 -6.41 12.22
CA THR A 10 -8.05 -5.23 13.09
C THR A 10 -7.67 -5.59 14.52
N GLN A 11 -8.07 -6.77 15.01
CA GLN A 11 -7.78 -7.25 16.36
C GLN A 11 -6.42 -7.97 16.50
N GLU A 12 -5.81 -8.40 15.39
CA GLU A 12 -4.54 -9.14 15.37
C GLU A 12 -3.44 -8.38 14.60
N ALA A 13 -3.68 -7.12 14.26
CA ALA A 13 -2.70 -6.32 13.55
C ALA A 13 -1.46 -6.09 14.43
N PRO A 14 -0.24 -6.44 13.95
CA PRO A 14 0.99 -6.14 14.67
C PRO A 14 1.19 -4.62 14.78
N GLN A 15 2.17 -4.19 15.59
CA GLN A 15 2.50 -2.76 15.67
C GLN A 15 2.86 -2.22 14.29
N TYR A 16 2.12 -1.19 13.87
CA TYR A 16 2.30 -0.54 12.58
C TYR A 16 2.44 0.97 12.74
N HIS A 17 3.20 1.56 11.83
CA HIS A 17 3.34 3.00 11.68
C HIS A 17 2.48 3.46 10.51
N ALA A 18 1.49 4.30 10.78
CA ALA A 18 0.70 4.93 9.74
C ALA A 18 1.51 6.04 9.06
N ILE A 19 1.69 5.92 7.75
CA ILE A 19 2.38 6.95 6.95
C ILE A 19 1.32 7.90 6.41
N SER A 20 1.35 9.14 6.89
CA SER A 20 0.54 10.22 6.34
C SER A 20 1.35 10.97 5.29
N TYR A 21 0.91 10.93 4.04
CA TYR A 21 1.52 11.67 2.95
C TYR A 21 0.46 12.46 2.19
N THR A 22 0.88 13.54 1.55
CA THR A 22 0.00 14.34 0.70
C THR A 22 -0.25 13.59 -0.60
N TRP A 23 -1.51 13.47 -0.99
CA TRP A 23 -1.90 12.94 -2.29
C TRP A 23 -1.34 13.88 -3.35
N GLY A 24 -0.30 13.42 -4.05
CA GLY A 24 0.44 14.22 -5.02
C GLY A 24 -0.27 14.30 -6.35
N ASP A 25 0.47 14.80 -7.34
CA ASP A 25 0.01 14.76 -8.72
C ASP A 25 -0.18 13.31 -9.17
N VAL A 26 -1.41 12.93 -9.49
CA VAL A 26 -1.79 11.57 -9.91
C VAL A 26 -1.17 11.16 -11.23
N SER A 27 -0.62 12.10 -12.00
CA SER A 27 0.08 11.84 -13.26
C SER A 27 1.47 11.24 -13.02
N ALA A 28 2.09 11.54 -11.88
CA ALA A 28 3.41 11.04 -11.50
C ALA A 28 3.26 9.74 -10.71
N THR A 29 3.44 8.60 -11.38
CA THR A 29 3.42 7.27 -10.74
C THR A 29 4.79 6.62 -10.81
N ARG A 30 5.10 5.80 -9.80
CA ARG A 30 6.33 5.05 -9.66
C ARG A 30 6.00 3.57 -9.51
N CYS A 31 6.77 2.72 -10.17
CA CYS A 31 6.60 1.28 -10.08
C CYS A 31 7.39 0.72 -8.89
N ILE A 32 6.71 -0.06 -8.06
CA ILE A 32 7.30 -0.86 -7.00
C ILE A 32 6.89 -2.32 -7.15
N ILE A 33 7.59 -3.22 -6.46
CA ILE A 33 7.20 -4.63 -6.42
C ILE A 33 6.54 -4.91 -5.07
N ILE A 34 5.27 -5.33 -5.10
CA ILE A 34 4.49 -5.73 -3.93
C ILE A 34 4.17 -7.21 -4.08
N ASN A 35 4.57 -8.04 -3.11
CA ASN A 35 4.33 -9.50 -3.15
C ASN A 35 4.81 -10.16 -4.48
N GLY A 36 5.91 -9.67 -5.06
CA GLY A 36 6.44 -10.16 -6.34
C GLY A 36 5.69 -9.64 -7.59
N GLN A 37 4.66 -8.80 -7.44
CA GLN A 37 3.93 -8.19 -8.55
C GLN A 37 4.27 -6.71 -8.70
N GLN A 38 4.33 -6.22 -9.94
CA GLN A 38 4.60 -4.80 -10.20
C GLN A 38 3.34 -3.97 -9.95
N ALA A 39 3.43 -2.99 -9.06
CA ALA A 39 2.37 -2.06 -8.71
C ALA A 39 2.80 -0.62 -8.96
N SER A 40 1.91 0.18 -9.55
CA SER A 40 2.10 1.61 -9.76
C SER A 40 1.49 2.39 -8.62
N ILE A 41 2.32 3.11 -7.86
CA ILE A 41 1.91 3.98 -6.77
C ILE A 41 2.19 5.44 -7.11
N GLY A 42 1.52 6.38 -6.46
CA GLY A 42 1.81 7.81 -6.63
C GLY A 42 3.24 8.16 -6.18
N GLU A 43 3.86 9.13 -6.83
CA GLU A 43 5.24 9.52 -6.52
C GLU A 43 5.42 9.94 -5.05
N ASN A 44 4.47 10.69 -4.49
CA ASN A 44 4.51 11.06 -3.07
C ASN A 44 4.45 9.84 -2.14
N CYS A 45 3.66 8.83 -2.49
CA CYS A 45 3.60 7.57 -1.74
C CYS A 45 4.96 6.85 -1.80
N PHE A 46 5.60 6.84 -2.97
CA PHE A 46 6.93 6.24 -3.13
C PHE A 46 7.98 6.93 -2.27
N TYR A 47 7.97 8.28 -2.23
CA TYR A 47 8.88 9.05 -1.38
C TYR A 47 8.63 8.81 0.11
N ALA A 48 7.36 8.79 0.53
CA ALA A 48 7.00 8.54 1.91
C ALA A 48 7.42 7.14 2.37
N LEU A 49 7.20 6.11 1.53
CA LEU A 49 7.69 4.75 1.77
C LEU A 49 9.21 4.69 1.84
N THR A 50 9.91 5.40 0.95
CA THR A 50 11.38 5.44 0.93
C THR A 50 11.91 6.07 2.22
N GLN A 51 11.34 7.18 2.68
CA GLN A 51 11.74 7.80 3.95
C GLN A 51 11.46 6.88 5.13
N ALA A 52 10.27 6.28 5.20
CA ALA A 52 9.92 5.34 6.26
C ALA A 52 10.86 4.13 6.29
N TYR A 53 11.21 3.60 5.14
CA TYR A 53 12.19 2.51 5.01
C TYR A 53 13.59 2.94 5.46
N SER A 54 14.05 4.13 5.07
CA SER A 54 15.34 4.67 5.50
C SER A 54 15.40 4.92 7.01
N SER A 55 14.30 5.38 7.63
CA SER A 55 14.21 5.55 9.08
C SER A 55 14.24 4.25 9.86
N ARG A 56 13.89 3.11 9.22
CA ARG A 56 13.91 1.77 9.82
C ARG A 56 15.31 1.14 9.85
N LEU A 57 16.29 1.70 9.14
CA LEU A 57 17.66 1.14 9.11
C LEU A 57 18.36 1.20 10.48
N ASP A 58 17.86 2.02 11.40
CA ASP A 58 18.36 2.13 12.79
C ASP A 58 17.63 1.19 13.78
N ASP A 59 16.54 0.54 13.39
CA ASP A 59 15.69 -0.26 14.28
C ASP A 59 15.63 -1.71 13.79
N GLU A 60 16.17 -2.66 14.58
CA GLU A 60 16.25 -4.08 14.22
C GLU A 60 14.88 -4.81 14.26
N ASP A 61 13.82 -4.14 14.68
CA ASP A 61 12.49 -4.72 14.84
C ASP A 61 11.65 -4.72 13.54
N GLU A 62 10.72 -5.68 13.45
CA GLU A 62 9.79 -5.81 12.32
C GLU A 62 8.70 -4.71 12.32
N CYS A 63 9.05 -3.43 12.09
CA CYS A 63 8.07 -2.34 11.91
C CYS A 63 7.19 -2.51 10.66
N HIS A 64 5.89 -2.71 10.84
CA HIS A 64 4.93 -2.70 9.75
C HIS A 64 4.56 -1.26 9.38
N PHE A 65 4.35 -0.96 8.09
CA PHE A 65 3.90 0.36 7.65
C PHE A 65 2.50 0.27 7.07
N TRP A 66 1.63 1.17 7.53
CA TRP A 66 0.28 1.30 6.99
C TRP A 66 0.21 2.50 6.06
N VAL A 67 -0.15 2.25 4.79
CA VAL A 67 -0.25 3.26 3.74
C VAL A 67 -1.62 3.14 3.11
N ASP A 68 -2.39 4.22 3.17
CA ASP A 68 -3.79 4.23 2.78
C ASP A 68 -3.97 3.88 1.28
N SER A 69 -3.13 4.39 0.38
CA SER A 69 -3.24 4.11 -1.07
C SER A 69 -2.89 2.67 -1.45
N ILE A 70 -2.09 1.97 -0.64
CA ILE A 70 -1.73 0.57 -0.88
C ILE A 70 -2.75 -0.35 -0.21
N CYS A 71 -3.11 -0.07 1.05
CA CYS A 71 -4.09 -0.86 1.80
C CYS A 71 -5.53 -0.70 1.26
N MET A 72 -5.94 0.49 0.80
CA MET A 72 -7.28 0.67 0.19
C MET A 72 -7.37 0.04 -1.20
N ASN A 73 -6.30 0.12 -2.01
CA ASN A 73 -6.30 -0.50 -3.34
C ASN A 73 -6.36 -2.04 -3.27
N GLN A 74 -6.03 -2.63 -2.12
CA GLN A 74 -6.20 -4.07 -1.89
C GLN A 74 -7.67 -4.49 -1.79
N GLN A 75 -8.55 -3.64 -1.22
CA GLN A 75 -10.00 -3.89 -1.24
C GLN A 75 -10.60 -3.82 -2.65
N ASP A 76 -9.94 -3.14 -3.58
CA ASP A 76 -10.36 -3.04 -4.98
C ASP A 76 -9.73 -4.15 -5.86
N VAL A 77 -8.48 -4.54 -5.59
CA VAL A 77 -7.81 -5.66 -6.28
C VAL A 77 -8.45 -7.01 -5.93
N GLU A 78 -8.93 -7.23 -4.70
CA GLU A 78 -9.77 -8.41 -4.39
C GLU A 78 -11.18 -8.31 -5.00
N LYS A 79 -11.70 -7.10 -5.25
CA LYS A 79 -12.96 -6.94 -5.98
C LYS A 79 -12.86 -7.28 -7.45
N ASN A 80 -11.68 -7.24 -8.07
CA ASN A 80 -11.56 -7.55 -9.49
C ASN A 80 -11.79 -9.04 -9.84
N HIS A 81 -11.91 -9.92 -8.84
CA HIS A 81 -12.43 -11.29 -9.04
C HIS A 81 -13.96 -11.42 -8.84
N GLN A 82 -14.65 -10.35 -8.43
CA GLN A 82 -16.09 -10.31 -8.20
C GLN A 82 -16.84 -9.18 -8.95
N VAL A 83 -16.18 -8.27 -9.69
CA VAL A 83 -16.89 -7.34 -10.60
C VAL A 83 -17.25 -8.02 -11.93
N ARG A 84 -17.85 -9.20 -11.84
CA ARG A 84 -18.61 -9.82 -12.93
C ARG A 84 -20.08 -9.96 -12.56
N LYS A 85 -20.62 -9.03 -11.77
CA LYS A 85 -22.05 -8.85 -11.46
C LYS A 85 -22.24 -7.45 -10.85
N MET A 86 -22.49 -6.45 -11.69
CA MET A 86 -23.33 -5.26 -11.40
C MET A 86 -23.29 -4.34 -12.64
N GLY A 87 -23.67 -4.92 -13.78
CA GLY A 87 -24.21 -4.18 -14.91
C GLY A 87 -25.73 -4.39 -14.92
N ASN A 88 -26.43 -3.48 -14.25
CA ASN A 88 -27.89 -3.26 -14.16
C ASN A 88 -28.17 -2.91 -12.70
N ILE A 89 -28.36 -1.63 -12.37
CA ILE A 89 -29.68 -1.00 -12.33
C ILE A 89 -29.46 0.52 -12.49
N TYR A 90 -29.94 1.09 -13.60
CA TYR A 90 -30.52 2.43 -13.64
C TYR A 90 -31.86 2.29 -14.38
#